data_AF-A0A1L8V3Z9-F1
#
_entry.id   AF-A0A1L8V3Z9-F1
#
_cell.length_a   1.000
_cell.length_b   1.000
_cell.length_c   1.000
_cell.angle_alpha   90.00
_cell.angle_beta   90.00
_cell.angle_gamma   90.00
#
_symmetry.space_group_name_H-M   'P 1'
#
loop_
_entity.id
_entity.type
_entity.pdbx_description
1 polymer ?
#
loop_
_entity_poly.entity_id
_entity_poly.type
_entity_poly.pdbx_seq_one_letter_code
_entity_poly.pdbx_strand_id
1 'polypeptide(L)' 'MKQYTDKDFEEMKQLKKGFEEVGQGQVFTIGTIQRRLRVGKERATALYNDLISDREKAT' A
#
# COMPACT_ATOMS: atom_id res chain seq x y z
N MET A 1 0.15 6.35 -17.44
CA MET A 1 0.54 5.04 -16.87
C MET A 1 0.54 5.15 -15.35
N LYS A 2 0.06 4.15 -14.62
CA LYS A 2 0.23 4.10 -13.17
C LYS A 2 1.73 4.10 -12.83
N GLN A 3 2.11 4.73 -11.73
CA GLN A 3 3.51 4.84 -11.33
C GLN A 3 4.09 3.52 -10.79
N TYR A 4 3.25 2.50 -10.59
CA TYR A 4 3.58 1.20 -10.03
C TYR A 4 2.96 0.08 -10.86
N THR A 5 3.45 -1.15 -10.66
CA THR A 5 2.95 -2.35 -11.36
C THR A 5 1.82 -3.00 -10.58
N ASP A 6 0.98 -3.79 -11.25
CA ASP A 6 -0.08 -4.55 -10.57
C ASP A 6 0.49 -5.52 -9.52
N LYS A 7 1.69 -6.06 -9.78
CA LYS A 7 2.43 -6.88 -8.80
C LYS A 7 2.74 -6.12 -7.51
N ASP A 8 3.20 -4.87 -7.62
CA ASP A 8 3.49 -4.04 -6.45
C ASP A 8 2.21 -3.76 -5.65
N PHE A 9 1.11 -3.51 -6.36
CA PHE A 9 -0.19 -3.26 -5.75
C PHE A 9 -0.65 -4.47 -4.94
N GLU A 10 -0.65 -5.66 -5.54
CA GLU A 10 -1.06 -6.89 -4.86
C GLU A 10 -0.14 -7.24 -3.68
N GLU A 11 1.18 -7.10 -3.83
CA GLU A 11 2.11 -7.36 -2.72
C GLU A 11 1.81 -6.43 -1.53
N MET A 12 1.56 -5.15 -1.79
CA MET A 12 1.29 -4.18 -0.72
C MET A 12 -0.12 -4.31 -0.15
N LYS A 13 -1.10 -4.75 -0.95
CA LYS A 13 -2.44 -5.10 -0.49
C LYS A 13 -2.42 -6.24 0.52
N GLN A 14 -1.67 -7.31 0.21
CA GLN A 14 -1.48 -8.43 1.14
C GLN A 14 -0.72 -7.99 2.40
N LEU A 15 0.33 -7.18 2.24
CA LEU A 15 1.07 -6.64 3.38
C LEU A 15 0.16 -5.82 4.32
N LYS A 16 -0.65 -4.92 3.76
CA LYS A 16 -1.62 -4.11 4.50
C LYS A 16 -2.60 -5.00 5.26
N LYS A 17 -3.16 -6.02 4.61
CA LYS A 17 -4.07 -6.99 5.22
C LYS A 17 -3.42 -7.69 6.42
N GLY A 18 -2.16 -8.12 6.28
CA GLY A 18 -1.41 -8.72 7.39
C GLY A 18 -1.24 -7.78 8.60
N PHE A 19 -0.99 -6.49 8.37
CA PHE A 19 -0.96 -5.48 9.45
C PHE A 19 -2.34 -5.32 10.11
N GLU A 20 -3.43 -5.31 9.34
CA GLU A 20 -4.78 -5.18 9.88
C GLU A 20 -5.21 -6.40 10.70
N GLU A 21 -4.87 -7.61 10.25
CA GLU A 21 -5.19 -8.87 10.95
C GLU A 21 -4.53 -8.98 12.33
N VAL A 22 -3.35 -8.37 12.51
CA VAL A 22 -2.63 -8.34 13.80
C VAL A 22 -2.91 -7.08 14.62
N GLY A 23 -3.89 -6.25 14.22
CA GLY A 23 -4.24 -5.01 14.93
C GLY A 23 -3.19 -3.90 14.82
N GLN A 24 -2.31 -3.96 13.83
CA GLN A 24 -1.23 -3.00 13.57
C GLN A 24 -1.44 -2.22 12.26
N GLY A 25 -2.68 -2.05 11.82
CA GLY A 25 -3.01 -1.34 10.58
C GLY A 25 -2.39 0.06 10.48
N GLN A 26 -2.24 0.77 11.61
CA GLN A 26 -1.59 2.09 11.65
C GLN A 26 -0.10 2.09 11.26
N VAL A 27 0.56 0.93 11.29
CA VAL A 27 1.99 0.79 10.91
C VAL A 27 2.15 0.73 9.38
N PHE A 28 1.09 0.42 8.65
CA PHE A 28 1.09 0.48 7.20
C PHE A 28 1.06 1.94 6.72
N THR A 29 2.21 2.45 6.28
CA THR A 29 2.41 3.86 5.86
C THR A 29 3.10 3.94 4.50
N ILE A 30 3.15 5.13 3.90
CA ILE A 30 3.95 5.42 2.70
C ILE A 30 5.41 4.95 2.88
N GLY A 31 6.00 5.19 4.07
CA GLY A 31 7.37 4.76 4.38
C GLY A 31 7.55 3.25 4.44
N THR A 32 6.49 2.50 4.79
CA THR A 32 6.48 1.04 4.71
C THR A 32 6.58 0.59 3.25
N ILE A 33 5.82 1.19 2.35
CA ILE A 33 5.86 0.91 0.90
C ILE A 33 7.22 1.27 0.30
N GLN A 34 7.77 2.45 0.63
CA GLN A 34 9.09 2.88 0.15
C GLN A 34 10.18 1.88 0.54
N ARG A 35 10.19 1.40 1.79
CA ARG A 35 11.17 0.42 2.28
C ARG A 35 10.99 -0.95 1.64
N ARG A 36 9.75 -1.40 1.48
CA ARG A 36 9.45 -2.73 0.96
C ARG A 36 9.76 -2.86 -0.54
N LEU A 37 9.38 -1.86 -1.33
CA LEU A 37 9.55 -1.89 -2.78
C LEU A 37 10.80 -1.15 -3.27
N ARG A 38 11.54 -0.45 -2.39
CA ARG A 38 12.70 0.40 -2.74
C ARG A 38 12.36 1.43 -3.83
N VAL A 39 11.24 2.13 -3.64
CA VAL A 39 10.73 3.12 -4.59
C VAL A 39 10.75 4.55 -4.03
N GLY A 40 10.72 5.53 -4.92
CA GLY A 40 10.60 6.94 -4.58
C GLY A 40 9.27 7.29 -3.89
N LYS A 41 9.25 8.44 -3.21
CA LYS A 41 8.09 8.92 -2.44
C LYS A 41 6.84 9.06 -3.31
N GLU A 42 6.99 9.54 -4.53
CA GLU A 42 5.88 9.77 -5.46
C GLU A 42 5.11 8.47 -5.76
N ARG A 43 5.82 7.44 -6.22
CA ARG A 43 5.27 6.10 -6.47
C ARG A 43 4.66 5.47 -5.24
N ALA A 44 5.32 5.57 -4.09
CA ALA A 44 4.81 5.03 -2.84
C ALA A 44 3.53 5.74 -2.37
N THR A 45 3.44 7.05 -2.59
CA THR A 45 2.25 7.86 -2.24
C THR A 45 1.07 7.47 -3.13
N ALA A 46 1.30 7.36 -4.45
CA ALA A 46 0.27 6.93 -5.38
C ALA A 46 -0.29 5.55 -5.00
N LEU A 47 0.61 4.60 -4.72
CA LEU A 47 0.22 3.24 -4.33
C LEU A 47 -0.52 3.20 -2.99
N TYR A 48 -0.08 3.98 -1.99
CA TYR A 48 -0.75 4.11 -0.69
C TYR A 48 -2.18 4.66 -0.83
N ASN A 49 -2.35 5.73 -1.59
CA ASN A 49 -3.65 6.36 -1.80
C ASN A 49 -4.62 5.40 -2.50
N ASP A 50 -4.14 4.67 -3.51
CA ASP A 50 -4.96 3.69 -4.21
C ASP A 50 -5.36 2.51 -3.28
N LEU A 51 -4.46 2.04 -2.42
CA LEU A 51 -4.76 0.99 -1.43
C LEU A 51 -5.76 1.42 -0.36
N ILE A 52 -5.75 2.69 0.04
CA ILE A 52 -6.74 3.21 1.00
C ILE A 52 -8.08 3.48 0.31
N SER A 53 -8.06 4.00 -0.91
CA SER A 53 -9.28 4.26 -1.69
C SER A 53 -10.00 2.95 -2.06
N ASP A 54 -9.26 1.85 -2.26
CA ASP A 54 -9.83 0.50 -2.47
C ASP A 54 -10.63 0.03 -1.22
N ARG A 55 -10.31 0.55 -0.03
CA ARG A 55 -11.07 0.28 1.20
C ARG A 55 -12.40 1.03 1.24
N GLU A 56 -12.46 2.25 0.73
CA GLU A 56 -13.68 3.09 0.74
C GLU A 56 -14.75 2.62 -0.24
N LYS A 57 -14.38 1.82 -1.26
CA LYS A 57 -15.35 1.23 -2.22
C LYS A 57 -15.92 -0.12 -1.78
N ALA A 58 -15.43 -0.69 -0.69
CA ALA A 58 -15.83 -2.01 -0.19
C ALA A 58 -16.86 -1.95 0.96
N THR A 59 -17.41 -0.77 1.24
CA THR A 59 -18.49 -0.51 2.22
C THR A 59 -19.71 0.06 1.53
#